data_AF-A0A0C2G3R0-F1
#
_entry.id   AF-A0A0C2G3R0-F1
#
_cell.length_a   1.000
_cell.length_b   1.000
_cell.length_c   1.000
_cell.angle_alpha   90.00
_cell.angle_beta   90.00
_cell.angle_gamma   90.00
#
_symmetry.space_group_name_H-M   'P 1'
#
loop_
_entity.id
_entity.type
_entity.pdbx_description
1 polymer ?
#
loop_
_entity_poly.entity_id
_entity_poly.type
_entity_poly.pdbx_seq_one_letter_code
_entity_poly.pdbx_strand_id
1 'polypeptide(L)'
;YDKPPPEEDRTVTADFHLPLEVKDELSRLLDPPTDPDRDWRGLAKKLHSDSQKWEFQYFATRPGCSPTTLLLDLWEARECGSLRAAHDLLQTLRVMGRPDAVVLLEQYLSHFSYTS
;
A
#
# COMPACT_ATOMS: atom_id res chain seq x y z
N TYR A 1 32.17 8.91 -29.23
CA TYR A 1 30.80 9.02 -28.70
C TYR A 1 30.08 7.76 -29.14
N ASP A 2 29.99 6.76 -28.27
CA ASP A 2 29.26 5.53 -28.58
C ASP A 2 28.28 5.23 -27.43
N LYS A 3 27.02 5.23 -27.85
CA LYS A 3 25.72 4.99 -27.23
C LYS A 3 25.67 4.38 -25.80
N PRO A 4 24.88 4.95 -24.86
CA PRO A 4 24.54 4.26 -23.61
C PRO A 4 23.73 2.98 -23.89
N PRO A 5 23.82 1.95 -23.02
CA PRO A 5 23.13 0.68 -23.21
C PRO A 5 21.61 0.86 -23.23
N PRO A 6 20.87 -0.02 -23.93
CA PRO A 6 19.42 0.03 -23.98
C PRO A 6 18.87 -0.23 -22.58
N GLU A 7 18.21 0.78 -21.99
CA GLU A 7 17.37 0.67 -20.79
C GLU A 7 16.07 -0.10 -21.12
N GLU A 8 16.19 -1.27 -21.73
CA GLU A 8 15.06 -2.03 -22.27
C GLU A 8 14.95 -3.38 -21.56
N ASP A 9 14.80 -3.34 -20.23
CA ASP A 9 14.18 -4.40 -19.43
C ASP A 9 13.63 -3.87 -18.11
N ARG A 10 13.06 -2.66 -18.11
CA ARG A 10 11.97 -2.37 -17.19
C ARG A 10 10.74 -3.00 -17.83
N THR A 11 10.58 -4.28 -17.59
CA THR A 11 9.31 -4.95 -17.80
C THR A 11 8.23 -4.05 -17.22
N VAL A 12 7.48 -3.39 -18.11
CA VAL A 12 6.20 -2.79 -17.78
C VAL A 12 5.27 -3.98 -17.57
N THR A 13 5.49 -4.71 -16.48
CA THR A 13 4.52 -5.69 -15.98
C THR A 13 3.31 -4.86 -15.67
N ALA A 14 2.23 -5.02 -16.44
CA ALA A 14 0.96 -4.31 -16.29
C ALA A 14 0.78 -3.82 -14.86
N ASP A 15 1.08 -2.54 -14.68
CA ASP A 15 1.46 -1.91 -13.41
C ASP A 15 0.24 -1.90 -12.48
N PHE A 16 0.03 -2.98 -11.72
CA PHE A 16 -1.05 -3.06 -10.75
C PHE A 16 -0.72 -2.10 -9.60
N HIS A 17 -1.23 -0.88 -9.71
CA HIS A 17 -1.20 0.10 -8.63
C HIS A 17 -2.60 0.23 -8.05
N LEU A 18 -2.68 0.41 -6.74
CA LEU A 18 -3.89 0.85 -6.08
C LEU A 18 -4.22 2.25 -6.60
N PRO A 19 -5.46 2.50 -7.04
CA PRO A 19 -5.87 3.82 -7.47
C PRO A 19 -5.78 4.78 -6.29
N LEU A 20 -5.52 6.05 -6.60
CA LEU A 20 -5.39 7.11 -5.59
C LEU A 20 -6.63 7.15 -4.67
N GLU A 21 -7.82 6.89 -5.20
CA GLU A 21 -9.08 6.85 -4.46
C GLU A 21 -9.08 5.78 -3.36
N VAL A 22 -8.56 4.58 -3.66
CA VAL A 22 -8.44 3.49 -2.67
C VAL A 22 -7.42 3.87 -1.59
N LYS A 23 -6.29 4.46 -1.97
CA LYS A 23 -5.27 4.92 -1.01
C LYS A 23 -5.78 6.03 -0.10
N ASP A 24 -6.57 6.97 -0.65
CA ASP A 24 -7.16 8.09 0.09
C ASP A 24 -8.28 7.63 1.03
N GLU A 25 -9.06 6.64 0.64
CA GLU A 25 -10.06 6.08 1.54
C GLU A 25 -9.40 5.22 2.63
N LEU A 26 -8.38 4.42 2.28
CA LEU A 26 -7.58 3.67 3.25
C LEU A 26 -6.88 4.58 4.25
N SER A 27 -6.35 5.73 3.80
CA SER A 27 -5.76 6.71 4.72
C SER A 27 -6.79 7.31 5.65
N ARG A 28 -7.98 7.69 5.16
CA ARG A 28 -9.07 8.17 6.02
C ARG A 28 -9.48 7.15 7.07
N LEU A 29 -9.42 5.86 6.77
CA LEU A 29 -9.72 4.79 7.72
C LEU A 29 -8.57 4.55 8.72
N LEU A 30 -7.31 4.55 8.28
CA LEU A 30 -6.15 4.07 9.05
C LEU A 30 -5.27 5.16 9.68
N ASP A 31 -5.34 6.41 9.21
CA ASP A 31 -4.68 7.57 9.82
C ASP A 31 -5.23 7.96 11.20
N PRO A 32 -6.54 7.84 11.50
CA PRO A 32 -7.07 8.18 12.81
C PRO A 32 -6.43 7.30 13.90
N PRO A 33 -5.91 7.89 14.99
CA PRO A 33 -5.29 7.15 16.07
C PRO A 33 -6.37 6.42 16.87
N THR A 34 -6.71 5.21 16.44
CA THR A 34 -7.67 4.32 17.12
C THR A 34 -6.92 3.33 17.99
N ASP A 35 -6.18 2.42 17.35
CA ASP A 35 -5.42 1.36 18.02
C ASP A 35 -4.13 1.10 17.22
N PRO A 36 -2.95 1.05 17.85
CA PRO A 36 -1.66 0.84 17.19
C PRO A 36 -1.52 -0.49 16.45
N ASP A 37 -2.44 -1.44 16.61
CA ASP A 37 -2.51 -2.68 15.84
C ASP A 37 -3.62 -2.66 14.77
N ARG A 38 -4.46 -1.63 14.75
CA ARG A 38 -5.53 -1.40 13.76
C ARG A 38 -5.39 -0.12 12.94
N ASP A 39 -4.39 0.70 13.23
CA ASP A 39 -4.07 1.93 12.49
C ASP A 39 -2.92 1.69 11.51
N TRP A 40 -2.44 2.76 10.87
CA TRP A 40 -1.30 2.73 9.97
C TRP A 40 -0.03 2.11 10.58
N ARG A 41 0.13 2.10 11.91
CA ARG A 41 1.28 1.48 12.60
C ARG A 41 1.17 -0.03 12.61
N GLY A 42 -0.05 -0.55 12.84
CA GLY A 42 -0.34 -1.98 12.77
C GLY A 42 -0.13 -2.50 11.35
N LEU A 43 -0.56 -1.71 10.37
CA LEU A 43 -0.33 -1.99 8.96
C LEU A 43 1.17 -1.98 8.63
N ALA A 44 1.90 -0.96 9.08
CA ALA A 44 3.34 -0.83 8.85
C ALA A 44 4.14 -2.00 9.45
N LYS A 45 3.82 -2.46 10.66
CA LYS A 45 4.46 -3.62 11.28
C LYS A 45 4.25 -4.91 10.47
N LYS A 46 3.07 -5.07 9.86
CA LYS A 46 2.71 -6.28 9.11
C LYS A 46 3.28 -6.27 7.69
N LEU A 47 3.35 -5.11 7.05
CA LEU A 47 3.94 -4.94 5.72
C LEU A 47 5.47 -4.88 5.77
N HIS A 48 6.04 -4.28 6.82
CA HIS A 48 7.47 -4.12 6.99
C HIS A 48 7.93 -4.65 8.35
N SER A 49 8.68 -5.75 8.32
CA SER A 49 9.29 -6.36 9.50
C SER A 49 10.31 -5.42 10.14
N ASP A 50 9.84 -4.70 11.17
CA ASP A 50 10.58 -4.09 12.29
C ASP A 50 11.58 -2.95 11.99
N SER A 51 12.28 -2.92 10.85
CA SER A 51 13.42 -2.00 10.65
C SER A 51 13.08 -0.55 10.27
N GLN A 52 11.86 -0.29 9.79
CA GLN A 52 11.44 1.03 9.25
C GLN A 52 10.47 1.79 10.16
N LYS A 53 10.17 1.25 11.35
CA LYS A 53 9.18 1.80 12.28
C LYS A 53 9.48 3.24 12.69
N TRP A 54 10.74 3.64 12.70
CA TRP A 54 11.18 4.99 13.09
C TRP A 54 10.96 6.04 11.99
N GLU A 55 10.99 5.65 10.71
CA GLU A 55 10.83 6.58 9.58
C GLU A 55 9.39 7.09 9.49
N PHE A 56 8.42 6.21 9.67
CA PHE A 56 7.00 6.56 9.56
C PHE A 56 6.50 7.48 10.68
N GLN A 57 7.08 7.39 11.88
CA GLN A 57 6.73 8.29 12.98
C GLN A 57 7.15 9.74 12.67
N TYR A 58 8.25 9.91 11.95
CA TYR A 58 8.70 11.20 11.43
C TYR A 58 7.79 11.70 10.29
N PHE A 59 7.33 10.81 9.40
CA PHE A 59 6.35 11.17 8.36
C PHE A 59 5.00 11.58 8.94
N ALA A 60 4.51 10.92 9.99
CA ALA A 60 3.27 11.30 10.67
C ALA A 60 3.31 12.70 11.29
N THR A 61 4.52 13.22 11.59
CA THR A 61 4.69 14.60 12.08
C THR A 61 4.77 15.64 10.96
N ARG A 62 4.80 15.24 9.68
CA ARG A 62 4.81 16.20 8.57
C ARG A 62 3.40 16.60 8.16
N PRO A 63 3.04 17.89 8.22
CA PRO A 63 1.72 18.34 7.82
C PRO A 63 1.53 18.14 6.30
N GLY A 64 0.42 17.53 5.92
CA GLY A 64 0.02 17.33 4.51
C GLY A 64 0.37 15.97 3.91
N CYS A 65 0.98 15.05 4.65
CA CYS A 65 1.21 13.68 4.20
C CYS A 65 0.45 12.69 5.08
N SER A 66 -0.40 11.87 4.47
CA SER A 66 -1.01 10.72 5.14
C SER A 66 0.05 9.62 5.33
N PRO A 67 0.34 9.17 6.56
CA PRO A 67 1.30 8.09 6.81
C PRO A 67 0.85 6.78 6.16
N THR A 68 -0.46 6.54 6.05
CA THR A 68 -1.00 5.37 5.36
C THR A 68 -0.68 5.39 3.87
N THR A 69 -0.81 6.55 3.22
CA THR A 69 -0.57 6.68 1.77
C THR A 69 0.91 6.44 1.45
N LEU A 70 1.81 7.03 2.23
CA LEU A 70 3.27 6.79 2.11
C LEU A 70 3.64 5.32 2.32
N LEU A 71 2.99 4.65 3.28
CA LEU A 71 3.22 3.23 3.52
C LEU A 71 2.78 2.38 2.32
N LEU A 72 1.62 2.69 1.73
CA LEU A 72 1.10 2.01 0.55
C LEU A 72 1.99 2.26 -0.68
N ASP A 73 2.44 3.50 -0.90
CA ASP A 73 3.35 3.84 -2.01
C ASP A 73 4.69 3.08 -1.91
N LEU A 74 5.27 3.00 -0.72
CA LEU A 74 6.50 2.24 -0.50
C LEU A 74 6.29 0.74 -0.69
N TRP A 75 5.17 0.22 -0.21
CA TRP A 75 4.82 -1.18 -0.36
C TRP A 75 4.62 -1.54 -1.85
N GLU A 76 3.92 -0.72 -2.63
CA GLU A 76 3.79 -0.92 -4.08
C GLU A 76 5.13 -0.85 -4.81
N ALA A 77 5.98 0.12 -4.45
CA ALA A 77 7.31 0.24 -5.02
C ALA A 77 8.18 -1.00 -4.74
N ARG A 78 7.92 -1.71 -3.63
CA ARG A 78 8.61 -2.95 -3.28
C ARG A 78 8.05 -4.16 -4.00
N GLU A 79 6.72 -4.26 -4.10
CA GLU A 79 6.06 -5.43 -4.67
C GLU A 79 5.77 -5.32 -6.18
N CYS A 80 6.21 -4.24 -6.82
CA CYS A 80 6.22 -4.01 -8.28
C CYS A 80 4.90 -4.40 -8.98
N GLY A 81 3.76 -4.04 -8.38
CA GLY A 81 2.45 -4.31 -8.97
C GLY A 81 2.10 -5.80 -9.11
N SER A 82 2.49 -6.63 -8.15
CA SER A 82 2.01 -8.00 -8.10
C SER A 82 0.57 -8.10 -7.58
N LEU A 83 -0.32 -8.74 -8.34
CA LEU A 83 -1.70 -9.07 -7.94
C LEU A 83 -1.75 -9.86 -6.62
N ARG A 84 -0.72 -10.69 -6.38
CA ARG A 84 -0.57 -11.43 -5.13
C ARG A 84 -0.35 -10.51 -3.94
N ALA A 85 0.38 -9.42 -4.13
CA ALA A 85 0.61 -8.43 -3.09
C ALA A 85 -0.72 -7.83 -2.64
N ALA A 86 -1.61 -7.48 -3.57
CA ALA A 86 -2.94 -6.97 -3.25
C ALA A 86 -3.75 -7.92 -2.36
N HIS A 87 -3.68 -9.23 -2.65
CA HIS A 87 -4.30 -10.27 -1.84
C HIS A 87 -3.64 -10.39 -0.45
N ASP A 88 -2.32 -10.26 -0.37
CA ASP A 88 -1.59 -10.25 0.91
C ASP A 88 -1.94 -9.01 1.76
N LEU A 89 -2.13 -7.84 1.14
CA LEU A 89 -2.61 -6.62 1.79
C LEU A 89 -4.03 -6.83 2.33
N LEU A 90 -4.92 -7.43 1.53
CA LEU A 90 -6.28 -7.77 1.95
C LEU A 90 -6.29 -8.72 3.15
N GLN A 91 -5.46 -9.76 3.12
CA GLN A 91 -5.30 -10.66 4.25
C GLN A 91 -4.76 -9.92 5.48
N THR A 92 -3.80 -9.02 5.30
CA THR A 92 -3.25 -8.18 6.35
C THR A 92 -4.34 -7.33 7.03
N LEU A 93 -5.19 -6.67 6.24
CA LEU A 93 -6.33 -5.89 6.74
C LEU A 93 -7.36 -6.75 7.49
N ARG A 94 -7.60 -7.98 7.03
CA ARG A 94 -8.47 -8.95 7.75
C ARG A 94 -7.88 -9.30 9.12
N VAL A 95 -6.58 -9.58 9.19
CA VAL A 95 -5.89 -9.90 10.45
C VAL A 95 -5.85 -8.70 11.40
N MET A 96 -5.79 -7.48 10.86
CA MET A 96 -5.93 -6.25 11.66
C MET A 96 -7.36 -6.04 12.20
N GLY A 97 -8.35 -6.83 11.75
CA GLY A 97 -9.74 -6.65 12.16
C GLY A 97 -10.36 -5.36 11.63
N ARG A 98 -9.95 -4.95 10.41
CA ARG A 98 -10.45 -3.79 9.66
C ARG A 98 -11.37 -4.22 8.51
N PRO A 99 -12.61 -4.68 8.80
CA PRO A 99 -13.53 -5.15 7.75
C PRO A 99 -13.93 -4.04 6.77
N ASP A 100 -13.96 -2.79 7.23
CA ASP A 100 -14.13 -1.56 6.45
C ASP A 100 -13.11 -1.47 5.30
N ALA A 101 -11.81 -1.60 5.61
CA ALA A 101 -10.74 -1.54 4.63
C ALA A 101 -10.71 -2.79 3.71
N VAL A 102 -11.06 -3.96 4.25
CA VAL A 102 -11.15 -5.22 3.49
C VAL A 102 -12.21 -5.14 2.41
N VAL A 103 -13.42 -4.69 2.74
CA VAL A 103 -14.53 -4.58 1.79
C VAL A 103 -14.16 -3.65 0.64
N LEU A 104 -13.50 -2.54 0.94
CA LEU A 104 -13.05 -1.59 -0.06
C LEU A 104 -12.05 -2.21 -1.05
N LEU A 105 -11.05 -2.91 -0.52
CA LEU A 105 -10.03 -3.57 -1.34
C LEU A 105 -10.61 -4.76 -2.12
N GLU A 106 -11.55 -5.51 -1.55
CA GLU A 106 -12.29 -6.58 -2.24
C GLU A 106 -13.12 -6.05 -3.40
N GLN A 107 -13.80 -4.93 -3.21
CA GLN A 107 -14.57 -4.27 -4.27
C GLN A 107 -13.67 -3.86 -5.42
N TYR A 108 -12.51 -3.27 -5.11
CA TYR A 108 -11.51 -2.90 -6.11
C TYR A 108 -10.99 -4.12 -6.89
N LEU A 109 -10.55 -5.17 -6.18
CA LEU A 109 -10.03 -6.39 -6.81
C LEU A 109 -11.08 -7.11 -7.65
N SER A 110 -12.32 -7.14 -7.17
CA SER A 110 -13.44 -7.69 -7.94
C SER A 110 -13.63 -6.91 -9.23
N HIS A 111 -13.67 -5.57 -9.18
CA HIS A 111 -13.79 -4.73 -10.37
C HIS A 111 -12.64 -4.95 -11.36
N PHE A 112 -11.40 -5.00 -10.86
CA PHE A 112 -10.21 -5.22 -11.67
C PHE A 112 -10.23 -6.59 -12.37
N SER A 113 -10.72 -7.63 -11.68
CA SER A 113 -10.83 -8.99 -12.23
C SER A 113 -11.88 -9.14 -13.34
N TYR A 114 -12.85 -8.23 -13.46
CA TYR A 114 -13.85 -8.26 -14.54
C TYR A 114 -13.40 -7.48 -15.80
N THR A 115 -12.39 -6.62 -15.68
CA THR A 115 -11.94 -5.75 -16.76
C THR A 115 -10.72 -6.27 -17.53
N SER A 116 -10.21 -7.45 -17.20
CA SER A 116 -9.05 -8.08 -17.84
C SER A 116 -9.38 -9.39 -18.55
#